data_AF-A0A523EJA8-F1
#
_entry.id   AF-A0A523EJA8-F1
#
_cell.length_a   1.000
_cell.length_b   1.000
_cell.length_c   1.000
_cell.angle_alpha   90.00
_cell.angle_beta   90.00
_cell.angle_gamma   90.00
#
_symmetry.space_group_name_H-M   'P 1'
#
loop_
_entity.id
_entity.type
_entity.pdbx_description
1 polymer ?
#
loop_
_entity_poly.entity_id
_entity_poly.type
_entity_poly.pdbx_seq_one_letter_code
_entity_poly.pdbx_strand_id
1 'polypeptide(L)'
;MRRVDGTERAIFPFWAPSGDYVGFFADGKIKRVSADDGAAETVSELAVQSRGGSWNTDGVILWARNRPEIQRLDASDGEPRAATIREESETEHLFPEFLPDGKHYLFFVRSVKKGARGVYLGNLGEMSHRLLLPSESNAISRRPATCSSIVTGVCARNASMRERYPYRVTSSLSRTKSR
;
A
#
# COMPACT_ATOMS: atom_id res chain seq x y z
N MET A 1 -10.46 -18.53 18.46
CA MET A 1 -10.03 -18.28 17.07
C MET A 1 -11.06 -18.93 16.16
N ARG A 2 -11.80 -18.17 15.34
CA ARG A 2 -12.85 -18.67 14.43
C ARG A 2 -12.28 -18.74 13.02
N ARG A 3 -12.38 -19.90 12.36
CA ARG A 3 -12.08 -20.03 10.92
C ARG A 3 -13.21 -19.37 10.13
N VAL A 4 -12.87 -18.72 9.03
CA VAL A 4 -13.81 -18.07 8.12
C VAL A 4 -13.79 -18.85 6.80
N ASP A 5 -14.93 -19.42 6.42
CA ASP A 5 -15.03 -20.20 5.19
C ASP A 5 -14.89 -19.30 3.96
N GLY A 6 -14.32 -19.82 2.86
CA GLY A 6 -14.07 -19.05 1.63
C GLY A 6 -12.80 -18.19 1.65
N THR A 7 -12.02 -18.26 2.73
CA THR A 7 -10.71 -17.58 2.88
C THR A 7 -9.51 -18.51 2.67
N GLU A 8 -9.75 -19.70 2.11
CA GLU A 8 -8.68 -20.63 1.76
C GLU A 8 -7.64 -19.96 0.86
N ARG A 9 -6.35 -20.19 1.16
CA ARG A 9 -5.22 -19.66 0.38
C ARG A 9 -5.14 -18.13 0.34
N ALA A 10 -5.84 -17.44 1.24
CA ALA A 10 -5.78 -15.99 1.35
C ALA A 10 -4.34 -15.51 1.58
N ILE A 11 -3.92 -14.51 0.80
CA ILE A 11 -2.63 -13.84 0.94
C ILE A 11 -2.85 -12.32 0.93
N PHE A 12 -1.88 -11.61 1.53
CA PHE A 12 -1.85 -10.15 1.62
C PHE A 12 -3.18 -9.50 2.05
N PRO A 13 -3.69 -9.79 3.26
CA PRO A 13 -4.91 -9.15 3.75
C PRO A 13 -4.69 -7.65 3.97
N PHE A 14 -5.73 -6.86 3.70
CA PHE A 14 -5.77 -5.41 3.93
C PHE A 14 -7.17 -4.98 4.39
N TRP A 15 -7.24 -4.02 5.30
CA TRP A 15 -8.50 -3.58 5.89
C TRP A 15 -9.19 -2.50 5.05
N ALA A 16 -10.51 -2.56 4.95
CA ALA A 16 -11.31 -1.39 4.64
C ALA A 16 -11.13 -0.32 5.73
N PRO A 17 -11.10 0.98 5.41
CA PRO A 17 -10.92 2.01 6.43
C PRO A 17 -12.02 2.08 7.47
N SER A 18 -13.24 1.64 7.14
CA SER A 18 -14.36 1.55 8.08
C SER A 18 -14.19 0.43 9.11
N GLY A 19 -13.38 -0.59 8.80
CA GLY A 19 -13.19 -1.78 9.64
C GLY A 19 -14.19 -2.90 9.38
N ASP A 20 -15.21 -2.67 8.54
CA ASP A 20 -16.29 -3.66 8.32
C ASP A 20 -15.87 -4.80 7.40
N TYR A 21 -14.81 -4.61 6.60
CA TYR A 21 -14.33 -5.60 5.65
C TYR A 21 -12.82 -5.78 5.68
N VAL A 22 -12.39 -7.02 5.42
CA VAL A 22 -11.01 -7.37 5.08
C VAL A 22 -10.95 -7.78 3.62
N GLY A 23 -10.21 -7.03 2.81
CA GLY A 23 -9.83 -7.43 1.46
C GLY A 23 -8.65 -8.41 1.49
N PHE A 24 -8.63 -9.37 0.58
CA PHE A 24 -7.56 -10.35 0.44
C PHE A 24 -7.49 -10.90 -0.99
N PHE A 25 -6.39 -11.57 -1.31
CA PHE A 25 -6.22 -12.24 -2.60
C PHE A 25 -6.28 -13.75 -2.42
N ALA A 26 -7.07 -14.42 -3.26
CA ALA A 26 -7.15 -15.88 -3.32
C ALA A 26 -7.56 -16.31 -4.72
N ASP A 27 -7.00 -17.42 -5.21
CA ASP A 27 -7.37 -18.02 -6.52
C ASP A 27 -7.22 -17.06 -7.72
N GLY A 28 -6.30 -16.09 -7.62
CA GLY A 28 -6.11 -15.06 -8.65
C GLY A 28 -7.19 -13.98 -8.66
N LYS A 29 -7.99 -13.85 -7.59
CA LYS A 29 -9.08 -12.89 -7.42
C LYS A 29 -8.80 -11.93 -6.27
N ILE A 30 -9.44 -10.76 -6.31
CA ILE A 30 -9.64 -9.93 -5.13
C ILE A 30 -10.95 -10.35 -4.50
N LYS A 31 -10.91 -10.73 -3.23
CA LYS A 31 -12.09 -11.05 -2.43
C LYS A 31 -12.13 -10.12 -1.23
N ARG A 32 -13.30 -9.94 -0.65
CA ARG A 32 -13.45 -9.34 0.67
C ARG A 32 -14.29 -10.23 1.56
N VAL A 33 -14.08 -10.10 2.86
CA VAL A 33 -14.88 -10.78 3.87
C VAL A 33 -15.37 -9.77 4.89
N SER A 34 -16.64 -9.87 5.23
CA SER A 34 -17.25 -9.10 6.33
C SER A 34 -16.62 -9.50 7.65
N ALA A 35 -16.25 -8.51 8.45
CA ALA A 35 -15.68 -8.69 9.78
C ALA A 35 -16.72 -9.19 10.79
N ASP A 36 -18.00 -8.87 10.56
CA ASP A 36 -19.10 -9.18 11.48
C ASP A 36 -19.52 -10.65 11.38
N ASP A 37 -19.95 -11.08 10.19
CA ASP A 37 -20.52 -12.41 9.98
C ASP A 37 -19.52 -13.40 9.36
N GLY A 38 -18.51 -12.91 8.64
CA GLY A 38 -17.53 -13.74 7.93
C GLY A 38 -17.97 -14.12 6.50
N ALA A 39 -18.99 -13.46 5.95
CA ALA A 39 -19.41 -13.68 4.57
C ALA A 39 -18.33 -13.18 3.60
N ALA A 40 -17.83 -14.08 2.73
CA ALA A 40 -16.81 -13.77 1.73
C ALA A 40 -17.43 -13.60 0.35
N GLU A 41 -17.00 -12.58 -0.37
CA GLU A 41 -17.45 -12.27 -1.73
C GLU A 41 -16.28 -11.92 -2.66
N THR A 42 -16.47 -12.16 -3.95
CA THR A 42 -15.48 -11.78 -4.98
C THR A 42 -15.73 -10.34 -5.39
N VAL A 43 -14.69 -9.51 -5.28
CA VAL A 43 -14.71 -8.10 -5.74
C VAL A 43 -14.23 -8.01 -7.19
N SER A 44 -13.20 -8.78 -7.56
CA SER A 44 -12.68 -8.78 -8.92
C SER A 44 -12.04 -10.11 -9.29
N GLU A 45 -12.26 -10.55 -10.53
CA GLU A 45 -11.71 -11.77 -11.10
C GLU A 45 -10.24 -11.63 -11.55
N LEU A 46 -9.66 -10.42 -11.49
CA LEU A 46 -8.39 -10.09 -12.15
C LEU A 46 -7.27 -9.67 -11.17
N ALA A 47 -6.81 -10.62 -10.35
CA ALA A 47 -5.77 -10.40 -9.34
C ALA A 47 -4.67 -11.49 -9.33
N VAL A 48 -4.27 -11.95 -10.51
CA VAL A 48 -3.23 -12.98 -10.66
C VAL A 48 -1.89 -12.44 -10.15
N GLN A 49 -1.24 -13.23 -9.29
CA GLN A 49 0.11 -12.98 -8.74
C GLN A 49 0.26 -11.61 -8.03
N SER A 50 -0.75 -11.23 -7.25
CA SER A 50 -0.75 -9.97 -6.51
C SER A 50 0.39 -9.85 -5.50
N ARG A 51 0.92 -8.63 -5.32
CA ARG A 51 1.95 -8.31 -4.31
C ARG A 51 1.55 -7.12 -3.44
N GLY A 52 0.58 -7.39 -2.56
CA GLY A 52 0.02 -6.39 -1.64
C GLY A 52 -1.18 -5.64 -2.23
N GLY A 53 -2.01 -5.13 -1.34
CA GLY A 53 -3.14 -4.28 -1.67
C GLY A 53 -3.47 -3.30 -0.54
N SER A 54 -4.24 -2.28 -0.86
CA SER A 54 -4.66 -1.23 0.09
C SER A 54 -6.02 -0.67 -0.30
N TRP A 55 -6.80 -0.22 0.67
CA TRP A 55 -8.17 0.27 0.48
C TRP A 55 -8.32 1.67 1.08
N ASN A 56 -8.81 2.64 0.30
CA ASN A 56 -9.08 3.99 0.78
C ASN A 56 -10.55 4.18 1.22
N THR A 57 -10.84 5.36 1.76
CA THR A 57 -12.16 5.72 2.32
C THR A 57 -13.23 5.90 1.27
N ASP A 58 -12.84 6.09 0.00
CA ASP A 58 -13.75 6.26 -1.13
C ASP A 58 -14.13 4.93 -1.78
N GLY A 59 -13.73 3.80 -1.19
CA GLY A 59 -14.03 2.47 -1.73
C GLY A 59 -13.03 1.96 -2.77
N VAL A 60 -11.96 2.71 -3.06
CA VAL A 60 -10.96 2.33 -4.06
C VAL A 60 -9.94 1.36 -3.47
N ILE A 61 -9.70 0.26 -4.19
CA ILE A 61 -8.68 -0.73 -3.85
C ILE A 61 -7.51 -0.60 -4.82
N LEU A 62 -6.29 -0.47 -4.28
CA LEU A 62 -5.04 -0.59 -5.02
C LEU A 62 -4.44 -1.97 -4.86
N TRP A 63 -3.81 -2.50 -5.91
CA TRP A 63 -2.96 -3.69 -5.81
C TRP A 63 -1.86 -3.70 -6.86
N ALA A 64 -0.77 -4.39 -6.55
CA ALA A 64 0.26 -4.68 -7.53
C ALA A 64 -0.13 -5.94 -8.31
N ARG A 65 -0.37 -5.80 -9.62
CA ARG A 65 -0.63 -6.93 -10.54
C ARG A 65 0.68 -7.36 -11.21
N ASN A 66 0.80 -8.62 -11.62
CA ASN A 66 2.00 -9.10 -12.31
C ASN A 66 2.18 -8.40 -13.67
N ARG A 67 2.96 -7.31 -13.61
CA ARG A 67 3.50 -6.47 -14.67
C ARG A 67 2.44 -5.75 -15.53
N PRO A 68 2.61 -4.43 -15.80
CA PRO A 68 3.72 -3.59 -15.35
C PRO A 68 3.46 -2.82 -14.04
N GLU A 69 2.23 -2.45 -13.69
CA GLU A 69 1.96 -1.28 -12.84
C GLU A 69 1.00 -1.54 -11.65
N ILE A 70 0.85 -0.55 -10.77
CA ILE A 70 -0.22 -0.57 -9.75
C ILE A 70 -1.57 -0.44 -10.45
N GLN A 71 -2.49 -1.33 -10.10
CA GLN A 71 -3.87 -1.29 -10.54
C GLN A 71 -4.76 -0.72 -9.45
N ARG A 72 -5.90 -0.16 -9.86
CA ARG A 72 -6.98 0.32 -9.02
C ARG A 72 -8.33 -0.16 -9.52
N LEU A 73 -9.28 -0.33 -8.62
CA LEU A 73 -10.69 -0.53 -8.94
C LEU A 73 -11.56 0.10 -7.86
N ASP A 74 -12.82 0.36 -8.17
CA ASP A 74 -13.81 0.66 -7.13
C ASP A 74 -14.36 -0.66 -6.61
N ALA A 75 -14.43 -0.84 -5.29
CA ALA A 75 -14.95 -2.09 -4.72
C ALA A 75 -16.43 -2.37 -5.08
N SER A 76 -17.15 -1.37 -5.59
CA SER A 76 -18.52 -1.51 -6.10
C SER A 76 -18.60 -1.94 -7.57
N ASP A 77 -17.63 -1.55 -8.41
CA ASP A 77 -17.62 -1.90 -9.84
C ASP A 77 -16.76 -3.13 -10.14
N GLY A 78 -15.71 -3.38 -9.36
CA GLY A 78 -14.81 -4.51 -9.54
C GLY A 78 -13.90 -4.42 -10.77
N GLU A 79 -13.92 -3.30 -11.50
CA GLU A 79 -13.29 -3.14 -12.81
C GLU A 79 -11.87 -2.56 -12.70
N PRO A 80 -10.83 -3.33 -13.07
CA PRO A 80 -9.44 -2.90 -12.99
C PRO A 80 -9.08 -1.75 -13.95
N ARG A 81 -8.32 -0.79 -13.43
CA ARG A 81 -7.77 0.35 -14.16
C ARG A 81 -6.33 0.60 -13.70
N ALA A 82 -5.50 1.19 -14.57
CA ALA A 82 -4.16 1.61 -14.17
C ALA A 82 -4.22 2.74 -13.13
N ALA A 83 -3.34 2.66 -12.12
CA ALA A 83 -3.09 3.74 -11.15
C ALA A 83 -1.75 4.45 -11.40
N THR A 84 -0.77 3.73 -11.95
CA THR A 84 0.57 4.25 -12.29
C THR A 84 0.91 3.82 -13.71
N ILE A 85 1.83 4.53 -14.36
CA ILE A 85 2.54 4.04 -15.56
C ILE A 85 4.00 3.87 -15.19
N ARG A 86 4.65 2.81 -15.67
CA ARG A 86 6.09 2.60 -15.47
C ARG A 86 6.93 3.48 -16.39
N GLU A 87 7.99 4.04 -15.83
CA GLU A 87 9.10 4.56 -16.61
C GLU A 87 9.96 3.42 -17.18
N GLU A 88 10.73 3.70 -18.23
CA GLU A 88 11.55 2.72 -18.95
C GLU A 88 12.52 1.95 -18.03
N SER A 89 13.05 2.63 -17.01
CA SER A 89 14.00 2.02 -16.07
C SER A 89 13.35 1.17 -14.98
N GLU A 90 12.04 1.29 -14.79
CA GLU A 90 11.31 0.63 -13.71
C GLU A 90 10.94 -0.78 -14.17
N THR A 91 10.94 -1.74 -13.26
CA THR A 91 10.72 -3.18 -13.52
C THR A 91 9.50 -3.73 -12.81
N GLU A 92 9.18 -3.22 -11.62
CA GLU A 92 8.02 -3.64 -10.82
C GLU A 92 7.55 -2.48 -9.94
N HIS A 93 6.23 -2.30 -9.84
CA HIS A 93 5.58 -1.46 -8.83
C HIS A 93 4.85 -2.37 -7.84
N LEU A 94 5.20 -2.30 -6.55
CA LEU A 94 4.82 -3.31 -5.55
C LEU A 94 4.32 -2.68 -4.26
N PHE A 95 3.55 -3.46 -3.49
CA PHE A 95 3.15 -3.14 -2.11
C PHE A 95 2.54 -1.73 -1.96
N PRO A 96 1.47 -1.41 -2.70
CA PRO A 96 0.83 -0.11 -2.59
C PRO A 96 0.20 0.06 -1.20
N GLU A 97 0.21 1.29 -0.71
CA GLU A 97 -0.41 1.66 0.55
C GLU A 97 -0.96 3.08 0.52
N PHE A 98 -2.27 3.22 0.73
CA PHE A 98 -2.91 4.52 0.83
C PHE A 98 -2.44 5.30 2.05
N LEU A 99 -2.27 6.60 1.85
CA LEU A 99 -2.12 7.56 2.92
C LEU A 99 -3.49 7.93 3.52
N PRO A 100 -3.53 8.49 4.74
CA PRO A 100 -4.79 8.82 5.41
C PRO A 100 -5.69 9.81 4.66
N ASP A 101 -5.17 10.56 3.69
CA ASP A 101 -5.94 11.49 2.86
C ASP A 101 -6.76 10.81 1.76
N GLY A 102 -6.58 9.50 1.54
CA GLY A 102 -7.29 8.70 0.56
C GLY A 102 -6.92 8.96 -0.90
N LYS A 103 -6.07 9.95 -1.18
CA LYS A 103 -5.67 10.35 -2.54
C LYS A 103 -4.24 9.95 -2.85
N HIS A 104 -3.34 10.12 -1.89
CA HIS A 104 -1.96 9.76 -2.07
C HIS A 104 -1.71 8.32 -1.63
N TYR A 105 -0.72 7.69 -2.24
CA TYR A 105 -0.31 6.34 -1.87
C TYR A 105 1.19 6.17 -2.03
N LEU A 106 1.77 5.34 -1.16
CA LEU A 106 3.13 4.88 -1.27
C LEU A 106 3.17 3.57 -2.04
N PHE A 107 4.25 3.33 -2.77
CA PHE A 107 4.52 2.03 -3.37
C PHE A 107 6.03 1.86 -3.56
N PHE A 108 6.47 0.60 -3.66
CA PHE A 108 7.86 0.26 -3.87
C PHE A 108 8.14 0.03 -5.35
N VAL A 109 9.18 0.69 -5.87
CA VAL A 109 9.62 0.55 -7.24
C VAL A 109 10.95 -0.21 -7.26
N ARG A 110 10.99 -1.29 -8.03
CA ARG A 110 12.26 -1.87 -8.48
C ARG A 110 12.65 -1.22 -9.79
N SER A 111 13.86 -0.67 -9.84
CA SER A 111 14.44 -0.11 -11.08
C SER A 111 15.79 -0.77 -11.38
N VAL A 112 16.14 -0.82 -12.66
CA VAL A 112 17.50 -1.15 -13.13
C VAL A 112 18.44 0.06 -13.06
N LYS A 113 17.88 1.28 -13.01
CA LYS A 113 18.65 2.52 -12.87
C LYS A 113 19.08 2.69 -11.41
N LYS A 114 20.39 2.87 -11.21
CA LYS A 114 20.96 3.12 -9.88
C LYS A 114 20.34 4.37 -9.25
N GLY A 115 19.88 4.26 -8.01
CA GLY A 115 19.26 5.36 -7.26
C GLY A 115 17.77 5.59 -7.55
N ALA A 116 17.17 4.91 -8.52
CA ALA A 116 15.74 4.95 -8.81
C ALA A 116 14.97 3.77 -8.19
N ARG A 117 15.64 2.90 -7.43
CA ARG A 117 14.97 1.87 -6.62
C ARG A 117 14.61 2.47 -5.27
N GLY A 118 13.36 2.30 -4.85
CA GLY A 118 12.93 2.84 -3.56
C GLY A 118 11.44 2.97 -3.39
N VAL A 119 11.07 3.84 -2.45
CA VAL A 119 9.69 4.16 -2.13
C VAL A 119 9.28 5.42 -2.87
N TYR A 120 8.17 5.32 -3.57
CA TYR A 120 7.60 6.37 -4.40
C TYR A 120 6.25 6.83 -3.83
N LEU A 121 5.90 8.07 -4.15
CA LEU A 121 4.59 8.66 -3.90
C LEU A 121 3.83 8.74 -5.23
N GLY A 122 2.63 8.18 -5.26
CA GLY A 122 1.64 8.38 -6.33
C GLY A 122 0.45 9.17 -5.82
N ASN A 123 -0.32 9.73 -6.76
CA ASN A 123 -1.57 10.43 -6.50
C ASN A 123 -2.71 9.78 -7.31
N LEU A 124 -3.85 9.55 -6.67
CA LEU A 124 -5.01 8.97 -7.31
C LEU A 124 -5.62 9.97 -8.30
N GLY A 125 -5.49 9.66 -9.59
CA GLY A 125 -5.94 10.52 -10.70
C GLY A 125 -4.80 11.06 -11.55
N GLU A 126 -3.57 10.99 -11.07
CA GLU A 126 -2.37 11.26 -11.84
C GLU A 126 -1.60 9.95 -12.03
N MET A 127 -1.09 9.71 -13.24
CA MET A 127 -0.31 8.50 -13.52
C MET A 127 1.19 8.69 -13.28
N SER A 128 1.60 9.89 -12.85
CA SER A 128 2.98 10.23 -12.50
C SER A 128 3.28 9.85 -11.05
N HIS A 129 4.55 9.62 -10.76
CA HIS A 129 5.02 9.33 -9.41
C HIS A 129 6.38 9.98 -9.15
N ARG A 130 6.68 10.17 -7.87
CA ARG A 130 7.94 10.79 -7.42
C ARG A 130 8.64 9.92 -6.40
N LEU A 131 9.96 9.75 -6.57
CA LEU A 131 10.81 9.10 -5.59
C LEU A 131 10.82 9.90 -4.28
N LEU A 132 10.42 9.26 -3.18
CA LEU A 132 10.51 9.83 -1.84
C LEU A 132 11.80 9.41 -1.13
N LEU A 133 12.15 8.13 -1.26
CA LEU A 133 13.26 7.54 -0.52
C LEU A 133 13.92 6.44 -1.35
N PRO A 134 15.20 6.60 -1.76
CA PRO A 134 15.99 5.49 -2.27
C PRO A 134 16.08 4.39 -1.22
N SER A 135 15.72 3.16 -1.57
CA SER A 135 15.65 2.05 -0.62
C SER A 135 15.67 0.70 -1.33
N GLU A 136 16.27 -0.31 -0.69
CA GLU A 136 16.17 -1.71 -1.14
C GLU A 136 14.92 -2.42 -0.58
N SER A 137 14.20 -1.77 0.35
CA SER A 137 13.04 -2.32 1.06
C SER A 137 11.79 -1.46 0.89
N ASN A 138 10.61 -2.09 0.98
CA ASN A 138 9.32 -1.39 0.92
C ASN A 138 9.03 -0.60 2.21
N ALA A 139 8.22 0.44 2.07
CA ALA A 139 7.66 1.18 3.20
C ALA A 139 6.36 0.54 3.68
N ILE A 140 6.06 0.73 4.96
CA ILE A 140 4.69 0.72 5.47
C ILE A 140 4.37 2.10 6.07
N SER A 141 3.19 2.63 5.80
CA SER A 141 2.60 3.74 6.52
C SER A 141 2.06 3.23 7.86
N ARG A 142 2.12 4.06 8.88
CA ARG A 142 1.41 3.78 10.13
C ARG A 142 0.52 4.97 10.41
N ARG A 143 -0.78 4.70 10.58
CA ARG A 143 -1.66 5.66 11.27
C ARG A 143 -1.09 5.83 12.68
N PRO A 144 -0.69 7.03 13.11
CA PRO A 144 -0.37 7.24 14.52
C PRO A 144 -1.63 6.92 15.33
N ALA A 145 -1.48 6.09 16.38
CA ALA A 145 -2.48 6.02 17.42
C ALA A 145 -2.65 7.45 17.97
N THR A 146 -3.90 7.89 18.04
CA THR A 146 -4.34 9.22 18.48
C THR A 146 -3.40 9.89 19.49
N CYS A 147 -2.75 10.98 19.05
CA CYS A 147 -2.30 12.07 19.91
C CYS A 147 -2.15 13.33 19.05
N SER A 148 -2.56 14.48 19.59
CA SER A 148 -2.67 15.77 18.89
C SER A 148 -1.32 16.31 18.42
N SER A 149 -0.81 15.77 17.31
CA SER A 149 0.24 16.35 16.46
C SER A 149 0.56 15.38 15.33
N ILE A 150 0.30 15.79 14.08
CA ILE A 150 0.57 15.00 12.87
C ILE A 150 2.09 14.86 12.70
N VAL A 151 2.61 13.65 12.92
CA VAL A 151 3.92 13.24 12.41
C VAL A 151 3.70 11.96 11.61
N THR A 152 3.68 12.11 10.28
CA THR A 152 3.62 10.98 9.34
C THR A 152 4.95 10.22 9.42
N GLY A 153 4.95 9.04 10.04
CA GLY A 153 6.11 8.16 10.11
C GLY A 153 6.04 7.10 9.01
N VAL A 154 6.94 7.17 8.03
CA VAL A 154 7.16 6.09 7.05
C VAL A 154 8.21 5.13 7.63
N CYS A 155 7.85 3.86 7.84
CA CYS A 155 8.80 2.85 8.33
C CYS A 155 9.14 1.86 7.22
N ALA A 156 10.42 1.68 6.89
CA ALA A 156 10.85 0.62 6.00
C ALA A 156 10.79 -0.74 6.71
N ARG A 157 10.27 -1.79 6.06
CA ARG A 157 10.37 -3.18 6.56
C ARG A 157 11.54 -3.88 5.87
N ASN A 158 12.62 -4.12 6.62
CA ASN A 158 13.74 -4.94 6.17
C ASN A 158 13.32 -6.42 6.04
N ALA A 159 13.54 -7.03 4.88
CA ALA A 159 13.37 -8.47 4.65
C ALA A 159 14.60 -9.31 5.07
N SER A 160 15.65 -8.72 5.63
CA SER A 160 16.81 -9.44 6.17
C SER A 160 17.21 -8.87 7.52
N MET A 161 16.92 -9.63 8.58
CA MET A 161 17.43 -9.33 9.92
C MET A 161 18.72 -10.11 10.15
N ARG A 162 19.87 -9.49 9.88
CA ARG A 162 21.07 -9.65 10.72
C ARG A 162 21.77 -8.28 10.83
N GLU A 163 21.84 -7.85 12.09
CA GLU A 163 22.75 -6.84 12.66
C GLU A 163 22.39 -5.35 12.57
N ARG A 164 22.01 -4.85 13.77
CA ARG A 164 22.41 -3.60 14.44
C ARG A 164 22.73 -2.40 13.54
N TYR A 165 21.87 -1.39 13.53
CA TYR A 165 22.20 0.05 13.67
C TYR A 165 20.90 0.86 13.77
N PRO A 166 20.56 1.50 14.91
CA PRO A 166 19.44 2.42 14.96
C PRO A 166 19.87 3.80 14.47
N TYR A 167 19.45 4.20 13.27
CA TYR A 167 19.44 5.63 12.91
C TYR A 167 18.21 6.29 13.56
N ARG A 168 18.44 7.00 14.67
CA ARG A 168 17.48 7.99 15.20
C ARG A 168 17.60 9.25 14.35
N VAL A 169 16.53 9.62 13.63
CA VAL A 169 16.39 10.97 13.10
C VAL A 169 15.67 11.79 14.17
N THR A 170 16.42 12.60 14.92
CA THR A 170 15.85 13.62 15.81
C THR A 170 15.58 14.88 14.98
N SER A 171 14.32 15.31 14.88
CA SER A 171 13.97 16.60 14.33
C SER A 171 14.35 17.71 15.33
N SER A 172 15.33 18.54 14.97
CA SER A 172 15.62 19.78 15.69
C SER A 172 14.76 20.91 15.11
N LEU A 173 13.71 21.32 15.83
CA LEU A 173 12.99 22.56 15.52
C LEU A 173 13.64 23.71 16.30
N SER A 174 14.31 24.61 15.59
CA SER A 174 14.73 25.91 16.10
C SER A 174 13.51 26.83 16.24
N ARG A 175 13.18 27.21 17.47
CA ARG A 175 12.19 28.26 17.78
C ARG A 175 12.72 29.63 17.32
N THR A 176 12.01 30.28 16.41
CA THR A 176 12.12 31.72 16.16
C THR A 176 11.49 32.50 17.32
N LYS A 177 12.24 33.45 17.88
CA LYS A 177 11.76 34.44 18.88
C LYS A 177 10.88 35.48 18.18
N SER A 178 9.72 35.76 18.75
CA SER A 178 8.97 37.00 18.52
C SER A 178 9.27 37.95 19.69
N ARG A 179 9.58 39.21 19.36
CA ARG A 179 9.51 40.39 20.24
C ARG A 179 8.65 41.41 19.53
#